data_AF-A0A382BJM1-F1
#
_entry.id   AF-A0A382BJM1-F1
#
_cell.length_a   1.000
_cell.length_b   1.000
_cell.length_c   1.000
_cell.angle_alpha   90.00
_cell.angle_beta   90.00
_cell.angle_gamma   90.00
#
_symmetry.space_group_name_H-M   'P 1'
#
loop_
_entity.id
_entity.type
_entity.pdbx_description
1 polymer ?
#
loop_
_entity_poly.entity_id
_entity_poly.type
_entity_poly.pdbx_seq_one_letter_code
_entity_poly.pdbx_strand_id
1 'polypeptide(L)'
;MTALSLLLVLLSALAHSSWNLLLKRAGDPEVFAWCLLIVASVLLAPVGLALLWYNSVGLSGLWFLLATVVLHVFYFNLLARGYSQGDLSLVYPVARGMGPMLVPVLAVIFLNETVEPLAIAGIAAIIGG
;
A
#
# COMPACT_ATOMS: atom_id res chain seq x y z
N MET A 1 -2.59 -18.75 -13.24
CA MET A 1 -2.65 -18.56 -11.78
C MET A 1 -2.82 -19.92 -11.11
N THR A 2 -2.09 -20.22 -10.04
CA THR A 2 -2.26 -21.48 -9.27
C THR A 2 -3.35 -21.32 -8.21
N ALA A 3 -3.96 -22.42 -7.74
CA ALA A 3 -4.98 -22.37 -6.69
C ALA A 3 -4.48 -21.69 -5.41
N LEU A 4 -3.22 -21.92 -5.05
CA LEU A 4 -2.57 -21.26 -3.92
C LEU A 4 -2.49 -19.74 -4.11
N SER A 5 -2.08 -19.28 -5.31
CA SER A 5 -2.01 -17.84 -5.59
C SER A 5 -3.39 -17.18 -5.48
N LEU A 6 -4.43 -17.83 -5.98
CA LEU A 6 -5.80 -17.32 -5.87
C LEU A 6 -6.24 -17.21 -4.41
N LEU A 7 -5.98 -18.23 -3.60
CA LEU A 7 -6.30 -18.22 -2.17
C LEU A 7 -5.59 -17.08 -1.43
N LEU A 8 -4.30 -16.87 -1.69
CA LEU A 8 -3.52 -15.78 -1.09
C LEU A 8 -4.06 -14.40 -1.47
N VAL A 9 -4.45 -14.21 -2.74
CA VAL A 9 -5.06 -12.96 -3.20
C VAL A 9 -6.40 -12.70 -2.50
N LEU A 10 -7.25 -13.72 -2.35
CA LEU A 10 -8.53 -13.57 -1.66
C LEU A 10 -8.36 -13.25 -0.17
N LEU A 11 -7.43 -13.94 0.51
CA LEU A 11 -7.11 -13.64 1.91
C LEU A 11 -6.54 -12.23 2.08
N SER A 12 -5.67 -11.81 1.17
CA SER A 12 -5.15 -10.44 1.14
C SER A 12 -6.27 -9.42 0.97
N ALA A 13 -7.20 -9.64 0.04
CA ALA A 13 -8.34 -8.75 -0.18
C ALA A 13 -9.26 -8.64 1.05
N LEU A 14 -9.52 -9.76 1.74
CA LEU A 14 -10.31 -9.78 2.97
C LEU A 14 -9.60 -9.08 4.12
N ALA A 15 -8.32 -9.38 4.36
CA ALA A 15 -7.53 -8.70 5.37
C ALA A 15 -7.49 -7.19 5.09
N HIS A 16 -7.31 -6.82 3.82
CA HIS A 16 -7.22 -5.45 3.36
C HIS A 16 -8.51 -4.65 3.62
N SER A 17 -9.66 -5.18 3.19
CA SER A 17 -10.94 -4.53 3.45
C SER A 17 -11.26 -4.45 4.95
N SER A 18 -10.92 -5.50 5.70
CA SER A 18 -11.16 -5.58 7.14
C SER A 18 -10.40 -4.52 7.93
N TRP A 19 -9.10 -4.33 7.69
CA TRP A 19 -8.34 -3.33 8.45
C TRP A 19 -8.77 -1.89 8.11
N ASN A 20 -9.18 -1.61 6.86
CA ASN A 20 -9.69 -0.29 6.49
C ASN A 20 -11.04 -0.01 7.18
N LEU A 21 -11.92 -1.01 7.29
CA LEU A 21 -13.16 -0.88 8.03
C LEU A 21 -12.91 -0.65 9.52
N LEU A 22 -11.99 -1.40 10.13
CA LEU A 22 -11.62 -1.23 11.54
C LEU A 22 -11.00 0.15 11.80
N LEU A 23 -10.12 0.62 10.90
CA LEU A 23 -9.52 1.95 10.97
C LEU A 23 -10.59 3.05 10.93
N LYS A 24 -11.59 2.96 10.03
CA LYS A 24 -12.68 3.93 9.97
C LYS A 24 -13.59 3.90 11.20
N ARG A 25 -13.76 2.73 11.83
CA ARG A 25 -14.57 2.55 13.05
C ARG A 25 -13.82 2.87 14.34
N ALA A 26 -12.52 3.09 14.28
CA ALA A 26 -11.73 3.43 15.44
C ALA A 26 -12.15 4.79 16.01
N GLY A 27 -12.19 4.91 17.34
CA GLY A 27 -12.44 6.19 17.99
C GLY A 27 -11.36 7.24 17.68
N ASP A 28 -10.11 6.78 17.52
CA ASP A 28 -8.99 7.57 17.01
C ASP A 28 -8.30 6.78 15.88
N PRO A 29 -8.60 7.11 14.61
CA PRO A 29 -7.98 6.44 13.46
C PRO A 29 -6.47 6.61 13.38
N GLU A 30 -5.91 7.75 13.82
CA GLU A 30 -4.46 7.96 13.78
C GLU A 30 -3.78 6.97 14.74
N VAL A 31 -4.22 6.94 16.01
CA VAL A 31 -3.67 6.03 17.02
C VAL A 31 -3.85 4.56 16.60
N PHE A 32 -5.01 4.20 16.05
CA PHE A 32 -5.24 2.83 15.57
C PHE A 32 -4.25 2.45 14.46
N ALA A 33 -4.03 3.32 13.47
CA ALA A 33 -3.10 3.07 12.38
C ALA A 33 -1.66 2.88 12.90
N TRP A 34 -1.22 3.75 13.82
CA TRP A 34 0.11 3.66 14.43
C TRP A 34 0.30 2.38 15.23
N CYS A 35 -0.66 2.00 16.08
CA CYS A 35 -0.62 0.75 16.84
C CYS A 35 -0.56 -0.47 15.91
N LEU A 36 -1.39 -0.49 14.87
CA LEU A 36 -1.40 -1.57 13.87
C LEU A 36 -0.02 -1.70 13.18
N LEU A 37 0.56 -0.57 12.77
CA LEU A 37 1.85 -0.54 12.09
C LEU A 37 3.00 -0.98 13.01
N ILE A 38 2.99 -0.59 14.29
CA ILE A 38 3.97 -1.04 15.29
C ILE A 38 3.87 -2.55 15.48
N VAL A 39 2.67 -3.09 15.69
CA VAL A 39 2.46 -4.53 15.86
C VAL A 39 2.95 -5.29 14.63
N ALA A 40 2.57 -4.84 13.42
CA ALA A 40 3.03 -5.46 12.18
C ALA A 40 4.56 -5.40 12.05
N SER A 41 5.18 -4.28 12.41
CA SER A 41 6.63 -4.10 12.37
C SER A 41 7.35 -5.03 13.34
N VAL A 42 6.85 -5.18 14.58
CA VAL A 42 7.43 -6.09 15.57
C VAL A 42 7.31 -7.55 15.12
N LEU A 43 6.15 -7.94 14.59
CA LEU A 43 5.93 -9.31 14.09
C LEU A 43 6.81 -9.63 12.88
N LEU A 44 7.05 -8.66 11.99
CA LEU A 44 7.84 -8.85 10.78
C LEU A 44 9.34 -8.54 10.96
N ALA A 45 9.74 -7.90 12.08
CA ALA A 45 11.14 -7.55 12.33
C ALA A 45 12.10 -8.73 12.25
N PRO A 46 11.81 -9.94 12.79
CA PRO A 46 12.72 -11.07 12.67
C PRO A 46 12.96 -11.48 11.22
N VAL A 47 11.92 -11.44 10.38
CA VAL A 47 12.00 -11.74 8.95
C VAL A 47 12.82 -10.67 8.23
N GLY A 48 12.56 -9.39 8.52
CA GLY A 48 13.31 -8.27 7.95
C GLY A 48 14.81 -8.32 8.31
N LEU A 49 15.14 -8.62 9.57
CA LEU A 49 16.52 -8.77 10.02
C LEU A 49 17.21 -9.97 9.36
N ALA A 50 16.52 -11.11 9.23
CA ALA A 50 17.05 -12.25 8.52
C ALA A 50 17.34 -11.90 7.05
N LEU A 51 16.43 -11.20 6.38
CA LEU A 51 16.63 -10.77 4.99
C LEU A 51 17.80 -9.81 4.82
N LEU A 52 17.97 -8.85 5.74
CA LEU A 52 19.12 -7.94 5.76
C LEU A 52 20.44 -8.66 6.03
N TRP A 53 20.41 -9.73 6.82
CA TRP A 53 21.60 -10.55 7.09
C TRP A 53 22.04 -11.32 5.85
N TYR A 54 21.09 -11.93 5.12
CA TYR A 54 21.40 -12.69 3.91
C TYR A 54 21.64 -11.82 2.68
N ASN A 55 21.08 -10.61 2.63
CA ASN A 55 21.19 -9.70 1.49
C ASN A 55 21.81 -8.38 1.94
N SER A 56 23.07 -8.16 1.59
CA SER A 56 23.74 -6.89 1.86
C SER A 56 23.06 -5.76 1.10
N VAL A 57 22.52 -4.79 1.82
CA VAL A 57 21.94 -3.57 1.24
C VAL A 57 23.04 -2.53 1.10
N GLY A 58 23.32 -2.14 -0.15
CA GLY A 58 24.26 -1.05 -0.44
C GLY A 58 23.73 0.31 0.01
N LEU A 59 24.60 1.32 0.03
CA LEU A 59 24.25 2.68 0.47
C LEU A 59 23.07 3.28 -0.32
N SER A 60 22.99 3.00 -1.62
CA SER A 60 21.85 3.39 -2.46
C SER A 60 20.54 2.77 -2.00
N GLY A 61 20.56 1.49 -1.61
CA GLY A 61 19.40 0.78 -1.08
C GLY A 61 18.89 1.39 0.24
N LEU A 62 19.80 1.88 1.08
CA LEU A 62 19.43 2.58 2.32
C LEU A 62 18.68 3.89 2.04
N TRP A 63 19.06 4.63 0.99
CA TRP A 63 18.33 5.84 0.58
C TRP A 63 16.90 5.51 0.11
N PHE A 64 16.72 4.44 -0.67
CA PHE A 64 15.38 3.98 -1.07
C PHE A 64 14.54 3.50 0.12
N LEU A 65 15.17 2.82 1.09
CA LEU A 65 14.50 2.38 2.31
C LEU A 65 14.03 3.60 3.13
N LEU A 66 14.90 4.59 3.32
CA LEU A 66 14.56 5.83 4.03
C LEU A 66 13.45 6.61 3.31
N ALA A 67 13.53 6.75 1.99
CA ALA A 67 12.48 7.39 1.19
C ALA A 67 11.14 6.65 1.33
N THR A 68 11.17 5.31 1.31
CA THR A 68 9.98 4.47 1.50
C THR A 68 9.34 4.71 2.87
N VAL A 69 10.15 4.74 3.93
CA VAL A 69 9.68 5.02 5.30
C VAL A 69 9.01 6.39 5.36
N VAL A 70 9.67 7.44 4.87
CA VAL A 70 9.13 8.80 4.87
C VAL A 70 7.79 8.86 4.14
N LEU A 71 7.73 8.33 2.91
CA LEU A 71 6.50 8.32 2.11
C LEU A 71 5.37 7.55 2.79
N HIS A 72 5.65 6.39 3.41
CA HIS A 72 4.63 5.60 4.10
C HIS A 72 4.14 6.27 5.39
N VAL A 73 5.03 6.93 6.14
CA VAL A 73 4.62 7.73 7.31
C VAL A 73 3.63 8.81 6.88
N PHE A 74 3.95 9.59 5.84
CA PHE A 74 3.00 10.59 5.32
C PHE A 74 1.71 9.97 4.83
N TYR A 75 1.79 8.88 4.04
CA TYR A 75 0.63 8.18 3.52
C TYR A 75 -0.32 7.71 4.63
N PHE A 76 0.16 7.01 5.66
CA PHE A 76 -0.71 6.48 6.72
C PHE A 76 -1.31 7.58 7.59
N ASN A 77 -0.58 8.68 7.85
CA ASN A 77 -1.13 9.83 8.57
C ASN A 77 -2.21 10.55 7.76
N LEU A 78 -1.97 10.80 6.46
CA LEU A 78 -2.98 11.39 5.58
C LEU A 78 -4.21 10.48 5.42
N LEU A 79 -4.00 9.16 5.35
CA LEU A 79 -5.08 8.18 5.27
C LEU A 79 -5.94 8.18 6.53
N ALA A 80 -5.32 8.14 7.71
CA ALA A 80 -6.04 8.18 8.99
C ALA A 80 -6.84 9.48 9.13
N ARG A 81 -6.26 10.62 8.76
CA ARG A 81 -6.96 11.92 8.71
C ARG A 81 -8.10 11.94 7.71
N GLY A 82 -7.89 11.36 6.53
CA GLY A 82 -8.93 11.20 5.53
C GLY A 82 -10.12 10.43 6.09
N TYR A 83 -9.88 9.31 6.77
CA TYR A 83 -10.96 8.53 7.39
C TYR A 83 -11.58 9.18 8.62
N SER A 84 -10.88 10.03 9.36
CA SER A 84 -11.50 10.75 10.48
C SER A 84 -12.43 11.86 10.00
N GLN A 85 -12.10 12.54 8.90
CA GLN A 85 -12.84 13.72 8.42
C GLN A 85 -13.79 13.45 7.24
N GLY A 86 -13.57 12.40 6.46
CA GLY A 86 -14.32 12.12 5.23
C GLY A 86 -15.07 10.79 5.24
N ASP A 87 -16.08 10.68 4.37
CA ASP A 87 -16.83 9.45 4.19
C ASP A 87 -15.98 8.32 3.61
N LEU A 88 -16.19 7.10 4.12
CA LEU A 88 -15.46 5.91 3.65
C LEU A 88 -15.64 5.74 2.14
N SER A 89 -16.86 5.95 1.63
CA SER A 89 -17.22 5.80 0.21
C SER A 89 -16.53 6.82 -0.71
N LEU A 90 -15.96 7.90 -0.18
CA LEU A 90 -15.21 8.88 -0.96
C LEU A 90 -13.70 8.69 -0.77
N VAL A 91 -13.25 8.63 0.48
CA VAL A 91 -11.83 8.55 0.83
C VAL A 91 -11.22 7.23 0.35
N TYR A 92 -11.96 6.12 0.46
CA TYR A 92 -11.46 4.81 0.06
C TYR A 92 -11.20 4.71 -1.46
N PRO A 93 -12.14 5.07 -2.36
CA PRO A 93 -11.86 5.09 -3.79
C PRO A 93 -10.73 6.04 -4.18
N VAL A 94 -10.63 7.22 -3.59
CA VAL A 94 -9.54 8.16 -3.90
C VAL A 94 -8.20 7.57 -3.48
N ALA A 95 -8.07 7.11 -2.24
CA ALA A 95 -6.83 6.55 -1.73
C ALA A 95 -6.38 5.29 -2.50
N ARG A 96 -7.32 4.51 -3.05
CA ARG A 96 -7.03 3.25 -3.76
C ARG A 96 -6.95 3.39 -5.28
N GLY A 97 -7.64 4.35 -5.88
CA GLY A 97 -7.65 4.60 -7.32
C GLY A 97 -6.45 5.39 -7.81
N MET A 98 -5.87 6.25 -6.96
CA MET A 98 -4.71 7.07 -7.34
C MET A 98 -3.46 6.23 -7.65
N GLY A 99 -3.23 5.13 -6.92
CA GLY A 99 -2.08 4.26 -7.16
C GLY A 99 -2.08 3.65 -8.57
N PRO A 100 -3.10 2.87 -8.95
CA PRO A 100 -3.25 2.32 -10.30
C PRO A 100 -3.23 3.36 -11.41
N MET A 101 -3.68 4.59 -11.14
CA MET A 101 -3.63 5.70 -12.11
C MET A 101 -2.21 6.29 -12.26
N LEU A 102 -1.55 6.62 -11.16
CA LEU A 102 -0.32 7.40 -11.18
C LEU A 102 0.93 6.53 -11.40
N VAL A 103 0.96 5.33 -10.84
CA VAL A 103 2.16 4.47 -10.90
C VAL A 103 2.56 4.15 -12.35
N PRO A 104 1.66 3.72 -13.26
CA PRO A 104 2.03 3.45 -14.64
C PRO A 104 2.51 4.70 -15.38
N VAL A 105 1.89 5.86 -15.12
CA VAL A 105 2.29 7.14 -15.72
C VAL A 105 3.71 7.51 -15.29
N LEU A 106 4.00 7.40 -13.99
CA LEU A 106 5.34 7.68 -13.47
C LEU A 106 6.36 6.66 -13.99
N ALA A 107 5.99 5.39 -14.12
CA ALA A 107 6.88 4.36 -14.67
C ALA A 107 7.26 4.64 -16.14
N VAL A 108 6.30 5.05 -16.98
CA VAL A 108 6.57 5.48 -18.36
C VAL A 108 7.52 6.68 -18.39
N ILE A 109 7.29 7.69 -17.53
CA ILE A 109 8.06 8.95 -17.54
C ILE A 109 9.48 8.77 -16.98
N PHE A 110 9.61 8.07 -15.85
CA PHE A 110 10.87 8.01 -15.10
C PHE A 110 11.69 6.74 -15.37
N LEU A 111 11.02 5.64 -15.74
CA LEU A 111 11.66 4.34 -15.97
C LEU A 111 11.67 3.96 -17.46
N ASN A 112 11.08 4.78 -18.35
CA ASN A 112 10.91 4.48 -19.77
C ASN A 112 10.23 3.12 -20.02
N GLU A 113 9.32 2.71 -19.14
CA GLU A 113 8.55 1.47 -19.31
C GLU A 113 7.48 1.63 -20.39
N THR A 114 7.19 0.55 -21.12
CA THR A 114 6.08 0.50 -22.08
C THR A 114 4.90 -0.26 -21.48
N VAL A 115 3.72 0.38 -21.46
CA VAL A 115 2.49 -0.23 -20.96
C VAL A 115 1.71 -0.83 -22.13
N GLU A 116 1.39 -2.11 -22.05
CA GLU A 116 0.60 -2.81 -23.07
C GLU A 116 -0.82 -2.20 -23.19
N PRO A 117 -1.40 -2.09 -24.41
CA PRO A 117 -2.77 -1.59 -24.58
C PRO A 117 -3.82 -2.30 -23.72
N LEU A 118 -3.68 -3.61 -23.51
CA LEU A 118 -4.58 -4.38 -22.64
C LEU A 118 -4.46 -3.95 -21.16
N ALA A 119 -3.25 -3.65 -20.70
CA ALA A 119 -3.03 -3.14 -19.36
C ALA A 119 -3.64 -1.74 -19.18
N ILE A 120 -3.56 -0.88 -20.21
CA ILE A 120 -4.24 0.43 -20.21
C ILE A 120 -5.76 0.27 -20.07
N ALA A 121 -6.36 -0.66 -20.82
CA ALA A 121 -7.79 -0.94 -20.70
C ALA A 121 -8.17 -1.45 -19.30
N GLY A 122 -7.33 -2.32 -18.70
CA GLY A 122 -7.51 -2.78 -17.32
C GLY A 122 -7.43 -1.65 -16.29
N ILE A 123 -6.46 -0.74 -16.43
CA ILE A 123 -6.32 0.44 -15.57
C ILE A 123 -7.56 1.34 -15.70
N ALA A 124 -8.01 1.60 -16.94
CA ALA A 124 -9.19 2.41 -17.18
C ALA A 124 -10.46 1.80 -16.56
N ALA A 125 -10.63 0.48 -16.63
CA ALA A 125 -11.74 -0.21 -15.97
C ALA A 125 -11.68 -0.08 -14.44
N ILE A 126 -10.50 -0.23 -13.82
CA ILE A 126 -10.32 -0.09 -12.37
C ILE A 126 -10.66 1.34 -11.91
N ILE A 127 -10.30 2.36 -12.69
CA ILE A 127 -10.58 3.77 -12.36
C ILE A 127 -12.06 4.10 -12.61
N GLY A 128 -12.66 3.54 -13.66
CA GLY A 128 -14.06 3.77 -14.03
C GLY A 128 -15.09 3.14 -13.07
N GLY A 129 -14.72 2.03 -12.42
CA GLY A 129 -15.60 1.27 -11.53
C GLY A 129 -16.37 0.17 -12.26
#